data_AF-A0A094G7B6-F1
#
_entry.id   AF-A0A094G7B6-F1
#
_cell.length_a   1.000
_cell.length_b   1.000
_cell.length_c   1.000
_cell.angle_alpha   90.00
_cell.angle_beta   90.00
_cell.angle_gamma   90.00
#
_symmetry.space_group_name_H-M   'P 1'
#
loop_
_entity.id
_entity.type
_entity.pdbx_description
1 polymer ?
#
loop_
_entity_poly.entity_id
_entity_poly.type
_entity_poly.pdbx_seq_one_letter_code
_entity_poly.pdbx_strand_id
1 'polypeptide(L)'
;MASQLSDTPSGLDSEQFDGSEALDLSEPTPSTSSIGIRSKKRPRTSKIWDYTPGTHDDSFVNSMGKAVWRCKFCRKEYLETTGSKAVMLHLESAHSITIQSTQVIKTLSRQASITEAFQHTSGHKRRNLGGNTSTLDGSLVEVLYIRWITACGIPFRMVEIEEFRTLLLYLNPAIDNYLPSSHTTVQLWTIRTYTAEKVRIRQRVQSALSKIHFTIDLWSSPNSLAIIGIIGHYISDIGSLQHSVLALKELDGAHSGENQAASIMEVINDYGIASKVGYFVMDNASNNDTMIEAFSQLLKDQYQISYNPYHHRLRCNGHIINLTAQSFLFRTEKEALSNENNTNSFVIPTTLEIEQWRQKGPLRKLHNLLKGALSLFCLQFCNDQLDMLLANEWKDLEKLQSFLLFFHDATLSTESRGATIDRVLPTMDFLLEQFEQGKKQYKDDIFMGPCNSGWAKLEKYYSLTDRSPVYIAALVLCPQWKWEYIDGNWPVEWVPKAKVQMQEFWQTEYKSTAIAIPILEAIAPPQNTFRQWQQKRERSVLNIDEYLKYLQAPVLPAVTDARA
;
A
#
# COMPACT_ATOMS: atom_id res chain seq x y z
N MET A 1 38.21 23.35 -34.67
CA MET A 1 38.73 22.37 -35.64
C MET A 1 38.20 21.00 -35.24
N ALA A 2 37.41 20.43 -36.14
CA ALA A 2 36.73 19.15 -35.98
C ALA A 2 37.66 17.97 -36.27
N SER A 3 37.35 16.80 -35.71
CA SER A 3 37.58 15.53 -36.40
C SER A 3 36.54 14.49 -35.95
N GLN A 4 35.67 14.16 -36.91
CA GLN A 4 34.75 13.02 -36.93
C GLN A 4 35.50 11.70 -37.13
N LEU A 5 34.74 10.60 -37.02
CA LEU A 5 34.73 9.33 -37.81
C LEU A 5 34.42 8.18 -36.82
N SER A 6 33.21 7.62 -36.76
CA SER A 6 32.61 6.60 -37.67
C SER A 6 33.52 5.41 -37.95
N ASP A 7 33.07 4.20 -37.59
CA ASP A 7 32.91 3.06 -38.51
C ASP A 7 32.51 1.77 -37.78
N THR A 8 31.52 1.09 -38.36
CA THR A 8 31.13 -0.32 -38.19
C THR A 8 32.18 -1.28 -38.76
N PRO A 9 32.26 -2.55 -38.30
CA PRO A 9 31.93 -3.71 -39.17
C PRO A 9 31.31 -4.90 -38.37
N SER A 10 30.23 -5.59 -38.81
CA SER A 10 30.13 -6.72 -39.78
C SER A 10 30.87 -8.03 -39.43
N GLY A 11 30.13 -9.16 -39.36
CA GLY A 11 30.65 -10.50 -39.71
C GLY A 11 30.02 -11.74 -39.04
N LEU A 12 29.23 -12.52 -39.85
CA LEU A 12 29.17 -14.01 -39.98
C LEU A 12 28.66 -14.85 -38.78
N ASP A 13 27.90 -15.96 -38.87
CA ASP A 13 27.29 -16.82 -39.90
C ASP A 13 26.21 -17.67 -39.15
N SER A 14 24.95 -17.76 -39.59
CA SER A 14 24.32 -18.75 -40.47
C SER A 14 24.27 -20.22 -39.97
N GLU A 15 23.06 -20.72 -39.66
CA GLU A 15 22.59 -22.05 -40.05
C GLU A 15 21.05 -22.10 -40.10
N GLN A 16 20.56 -22.79 -41.13
CA GLN A 16 19.25 -22.75 -41.76
C GLN A 16 18.16 -23.55 -41.01
N PHE A 17 16.88 -23.26 -41.26
CA PHE A 17 15.95 -24.23 -41.89
C PHE A 17 14.67 -23.54 -42.39
N ASP A 18 14.10 -24.16 -43.41
CA ASP A 18 13.39 -23.62 -44.58
C ASP A 18 11.85 -23.79 -44.51
N GLY A 19 11.13 -23.09 -45.42
CA GLY A 19 9.78 -23.40 -45.91
C GLY A 19 8.60 -22.64 -45.25
N SER A 20 8.08 -21.54 -45.83
CA SER A 20 7.05 -21.46 -46.90
C SER A 20 5.64 -21.87 -46.40
N GLU A 21 4.51 -21.15 -46.53
CA GLU A 21 3.94 -20.28 -47.57
C GLU A 21 2.87 -19.36 -46.95
N ALA A 22 2.89 -18.05 -47.24
CA ALA A 22 1.95 -17.31 -48.09
C ALA A 22 0.47 -17.28 -47.66
N LEU A 23 0.06 -16.12 -47.15
CA LEU A 23 -1.31 -15.68 -46.86
C LEU A 23 -1.92 -15.07 -48.13
N ASP A 24 -3.14 -15.48 -48.49
CA ASP A 24 -3.98 -14.72 -49.43
C ASP A 24 -5.37 -14.45 -48.82
N LEU A 25 -5.83 -13.21 -49.03
CA LEU A 25 -6.99 -12.56 -48.42
C LEU A 25 -8.19 -12.64 -49.38
N SER A 26 -9.34 -13.14 -48.91
CA SER A 26 -10.63 -12.75 -49.47
C SER A 26 -11.79 -12.95 -48.48
N GLU A 27 -12.64 -11.92 -48.41
CA GLU A 27 -13.87 -11.84 -47.62
C GLU A 27 -15.07 -12.57 -48.29
N PRO A 28 -16.16 -12.85 -47.56
CA PRO A 28 -17.03 -13.99 -47.81
C PRO A 28 -18.32 -13.65 -48.59
N THR A 29 -18.87 -14.63 -49.29
CA THR A 29 -20.31 -14.70 -49.63
C THR A 29 -20.88 -16.10 -49.34
N PRO A 30 -22.18 -16.20 -49.01
CA PRO A 30 -22.72 -17.34 -48.29
C PRO A 30 -23.28 -18.41 -49.24
N SER A 31 -23.00 -19.68 -48.96
CA SER A 31 -23.84 -20.77 -49.45
C SER A 31 -23.88 -21.94 -48.47
N THR A 32 -25.11 -22.28 -48.12
CA THR A 32 -25.59 -23.48 -47.46
C THR A 32 -24.99 -24.76 -48.03
N SER A 33 -24.34 -25.58 -47.18
CA SER A 33 -24.58 -27.02 -47.18
C SER A 33 -24.15 -27.65 -45.85
N SER A 34 -25.05 -28.46 -45.33
CA SER A 34 -25.04 -29.18 -44.06
C SER A 34 -24.07 -30.36 -44.08
N ILE A 35 -23.12 -30.40 -43.13
CA ILE A 35 -22.45 -31.63 -42.72
C ILE A 35 -22.44 -31.69 -41.18
N GLY A 36 -23.21 -32.64 -40.64
CA GLY A 36 -23.45 -32.82 -39.22
C GLY A 36 -22.23 -33.32 -38.47
N ILE A 37 -21.80 -32.57 -37.46
CA ILE A 37 -20.86 -33.02 -36.43
C ILE A 37 -21.66 -33.83 -35.40
N ARG A 38 -21.45 -35.16 -35.37
CA ARG A 38 -21.88 -36.00 -34.23
C ARG A 38 -21.14 -35.54 -32.97
N SER A 39 -21.84 -34.89 -32.05
CA SER A 39 -21.28 -34.56 -30.74
C SER A 39 -21.02 -35.84 -29.94
N LYS A 40 -19.80 -35.98 -29.39
CA LYS A 40 -19.48 -37.05 -28.43
C LYS A 40 -20.30 -36.80 -27.14
N LYS A 41 -21.17 -37.74 -26.76
CA LYS A 41 -21.93 -37.69 -25.50
C LYS A 41 -20.95 -37.63 -24.31
N ARG A 42 -21.12 -36.64 -23.43
CA ARG A 42 -20.34 -36.56 -22.17
C ARG A 42 -20.75 -37.72 -21.25
N PRO A 43 -19.81 -38.40 -20.58
CA PRO A 43 -20.15 -39.44 -19.62
C PRO A 43 -20.93 -38.81 -18.46
N ARG A 44 -22.09 -39.40 -18.17
CA ARG A 44 -22.90 -39.07 -17.00
C ARG A 44 -22.15 -39.61 -15.76
N THR A 45 -21.95 -38.84 -14.70
CA THR A 45 -21.10 -39.26 -13.56
C THR A 45 -21.72 -38.98 -12.19
N SER A 46 -22.89 -38.34 -12.19
CA SER A 46 -23.60 -37.93 -10.98
C SER A 46 -24.65 -38.96 -10.56
N LYS A 47 -24.80 -39.20 -9.26
CA LYS A 47 -25.80 -40.14 -8.71
C LYS A 47 -27.26 -39.74 -9.00
N ILE A 48 -27.52 -38.54 -9.51
CA ILE A 48 -28.86 -38.14 -9.96
C ILE A 48 -29.40 -39.06 -11.08
N TRP A 49 -28.49 -39.68 -11.85
CA TRP A 49 -28.85 -40.56 -12.96
C TRP A 49 -29.36 -41.93 -12.50
N ASP A 50 -29.19 -42.30 -11.22
CA ASP A 50 -29.78 -43.53 -10.65
C ASP A 50 -31.31 -43.39 -10.44
N TYR A 51 -31.80 -42.15 -10.50
CA TYR A 51 -33.20 -41.78 -10.24
C TYR A 51 -33.95 -41.32 -11.49
N THR A 52 -33.41 -41.60 -12.68
CA THR A 52 -34.15 -41.53 -13.94
C THR A 52 -34.72 -42.91 -14.30
N PRO A 53 -35.88 -43.02 -14.97
CA PRO A 53 -36.31 -44.27 -15.59
C PRO A 53 -35.24 -44.78 -16.58
N GLY A 54 -35.06 -46.09 -16.70
CA GLY A 54 -34.12 -46.68 -17.67
C GLY A 54 -32.70 -46.86 -17.15
N THR A 55 -31.80 -47.23 -18.05
CA THR A 55 -30.36 -47.35 -17.82
C THR A 55 -29.67 -46.00 -18.00
N HIS A 56 -28.45 -45.91 -17.47
CA HIS A 56 -27.69 -44.66 -17.44
C HIS A 56 -27.33 -44.12 -18.85
N ASP A 57 -27.49 -44.90 -19.91
CA ASP A 57 -27.26 -44.50 -21.31
C ASP A 57 -28.54 -44.04 -22.05
N ASP A 58 -29.71 -44.20 -21.44
CA ASP A 58 -30.99 -43.84 -22.05
C ASP A 58 -31.15 -42.32 -22.11
N SER A 59 -31.42 -41.79 -23.30
CA SER A 59 -31.68 -40.36 -23.52
C SER A 59 -33.17 -40.13 -23.70
N PHE A 60 -33.78 -39.40 -22.77
CA PHE A 60 -35.18 -38.97 -22.88
C PHE A 60 -35.25 -37.62 -23.56
N VAL A 61 -36.19 -37.47 -24.50
CA VAL A 61 -36.48 -36.19 -25.15
C VAL A 61 -37.89 -35.75 -24.81
N ASN A 62 -38.06 -34.43 -24.61
CA ASN A 62 -39.38 -33.83 -24.44
C ASN A 62 -40.07 -33.60 -25.79
N SER A 63 -41.31 -33.11 -25.77
CA SER A 63 -42.12 -32.80 -26.97
C SER A 63 -41.49 -31.75 -27.89
N MET A 64 -40.46 -31.03 -27.44
CA MET A 64 -39.69 -30.05 -28.22
C MET A 64 -38.36 -30.61 -28.74
N GLY A 65 -38.11 -31.91 -28.61
CA GLY A 65 -36.89 -32.57 -29.08
C GLY A 65 -35.63 -32.31 -28.24
N LYS A 66 -35.76 -31.74 -27.03
CA LYS A 66 -34.61 -31.48 -26.14
C LYS A 66 -34.38 -32.62 -25.16
N ALA A 67 -33.11 -32.94 -24.91
CA ALA A 67 -32.70 -33.95 -23.93
C ALA A 67 -33.10 -33.52 -22.50
N VAL A 68 -33.77 -34.41 -21.79
CA VAL A 68 -34.28 -34.19 -20.43
C VAL A 68 -33.91 -35.34 -19.50
N TRP A 69 -33.65 -35.00 -18.24
CA TRP A 69 -33.71 -35.91 -17.13
C TRP A 69 -35.17 -36.03 -16.66
N ARG A 70 -35.68 -37.26 -16.48
CA ARG A 70 -37.04 -37.52 -15.99
C ARG A 70 -36.98 -38.12 -14.60
N CYS A 71 -37.86 -37.69 -13.69
CA CYS A 71 -37.94 -38.33 -12.39
C CYS A 71 -38.52 -39.75 -12.51
N LYS A 72 -37.92 -40.72 -11.81
CA LYS A 72 -38.44 -42.08 -11.72
C LYS A 72 -39.74 -42.19 -10.92
N PHE A 73 -40.01 -41.24 -10.03
CA PHE A 73 -41.11 -41.31 -9.05
C PHE A 73 -42.27 -40.37 -9.36
N CYS A 74 -42.12 -39.42 -10.28
CA CYS A 74 -43.19 -38.54 -10.71
C CYS A 74 -43.01 -38.06 -12.15
N ARG A 75 -43.94 -37.23 -12.64
CA ARG A 75 -43.94 -36.71 -14.02
C ARG A 75 -43.05 -35.48 -14.25
N LYS A 76 -42.19 -35.10 -13.29
CA LYS A 76 -41.31 -33.95 -13.46
C LYS A 76 -40.14 -34.27 -14.39
N GLU A 77 -39.84 -33.30 -15.25
CA GLU A 77 -38.74 -33.37 -16.20
C GLU A 77 -37.87 -32.11 -16.08
N TYR A 78 -36.56 -32.27 -16.22
CA TYR A 78 -35.58 -31.18 -16.19
C TYR A 78 -34.70 -31.27 -17.44
N LEU A 79 -34.40 -30.14 -18.09
CA LEU A 79 -33.45 -30.14 -19.21
C LEU A 79 -32.08 -30.61 -18.73
N GLU A 80 -31.36 -31.42 -19.51
CA GLU A 80 -30.00 -31.87 -19.13
C GLU A 80 -28.99 -30.73 -19.00
N THR A 81 -29.29 -29.56 -19.58
CA THR A 81 -28.52 -28.32 -19.40
C THR A 81 -28.74 -27.66 -18.04
N THR A 82 -29.76 -28.08 -17.29
CA THR A 82 -30.07 -27.58 -15.95
C THR A 82 -29.11 -28.24 -14.96
N GLY A 83 -28.36 -27.45 -14.19
CA GLY A 83 -27.40 -27.98 -13.22
C GLY A 83 -28.05 -28.96 -12.22
N SER A 84 -27.27 -29.96 -11.76
CA SER A 84 -27.75 -31.08 -10.93
C SER A 84 -28.45 -30.66 -9.62
N LYS A 85 -28.26 -29.43 -9.14
CA LYS A 85 -28.91 -28.88 -7.94
C LYS A 85 -30.43 -28.84 -8.05
N ALA A 86 -30.99 -28.49 -9.21
CA ALA A 86 -32.45 -28.42 -9.39
C ALA A 86 -33.11 -29.81 -9.27
N VAL A 87 -32.43 -30.83 -9.78
CA VAL A 87 -32.84 -32.23 -9.69
C VAL A 87 -32.71 -32.76 -8.25
N MET A 88 -31.62 -32.44 -7.55
CA MET A 88 -31.43 -32.84 -6.15
C MET A 88 -32.49 -32.21 -5.23
N LEU A 89 -32.77 -30.91 -5.39
CA LEU A 89 -33.83 -30.22 -4.63
C LEU A 89 -35.22 -30.81 -4.90
N HIS A 90 -35.49 -31.23 -6.13
CA HIS A 90 -36.73 -31.91 -6.48
C HIS A 90 -36.87 -33.27 -5.77
N LEU A 91 -35.82 -34.10 -5.82
CA LEU A 91 -35.80 -35.40 -5.17
C LEU A 91 -35.98 -35.28 -3.65
N GLU A 92 -35.37 -34.26 -3.04
CA GLU A 92 -35.50 -33.99 -1.62
C GLU A 92 -36.91 -33.49 -1.24
N SER A 93 -37.44 -32.50 -1.98
CA SER A 93 -38.74 -31.89 -1.65
C SER A 93 -39.95 -32.75 -2.00
N ALA A 94 -39.93 -33.46 -3.12
CA ALA A 94 -41.09 -34.21 -3.63
C ALA A 94 -41.05 -35.70 -3.26
N HIS A 95 -39.86 -36.23 -2.96
CA HIS A 95 -39.66 -37.67 -2.72
C HIS A 95 -38.88 -37.98 -1.45
N SER A 96 -38.46 -36.97 -0.68
CA SER A 96 -37.64 -37.13 0.53
C SER A 96 -36.35 -37.93 0.28
N ILE A 97 -35.78 -37.82 -0.93
CA ILE A 97 -34.53 -38.46 -1.34
C ILE A 97 -33.42 -37.41 -1.34
N THR A 98 -32.54 -37.47 -0.33
CA THR A 98 -31.37 -36.60 -0.23
C THR A 98 -30.15 -37.28 -0.86
N ILE A 99 -29.64 -36.72 -1.95
CA ILE A 99 -28.38 -37.18 -2.59
C ILE A 99 -27.22 -36.38 -2.00
N GLN A 100 -26.43 -37.02 -1.13
CA GLN A 100 -25.20 -36.41 -0.63
C GLN A 100 -24.16 -36.31 -1.74
N SER A 101 -23.52 -35.15 -1.87
CA SER A 101 -22.38 -34.98 -2.76
C SER A 101 -21.28 -36.00 -2.43
N THR A 102 -20.59 -36.52 -3.45
CA THR A 102 -19.45 -37.44 -3.28
C THR A 102 -18.38 -36.86 -2.34
N GLN A 103 -18.25 -35.54 -2.29
CA GLN A 103 -17.35 -34.83 -1.38
C GLN A 103 -17.82 -34.95 0.08
N VAL A 104 -19.11 -34.77 0.35
CA VAL A 104 -19.72 -34.86 1.69
C VAL A 104 -19.58 -36.28 2.26
N ILE A 105 -19.78 -37.30 1.42
CA ILE A 105 -19.63 -38.71 1.80
C ILE A 105 -18.17 -39.01 2.21
N LYS A 106 -17.18 -38.51 1.46
CA LYS A 106 -15.76 -38.70 1.80
C LYS A 106 -15.41 -38.03 3.12
N THR A 107 -15.86 -36.80 3.34
CA THR A 107 -15.56 -36.06 4.57
C THR A 107 -16.25 -36.67 5.80
N LEU A 108 -17.50 -37.12 5.68
CA LEU A 108 -18.21 -37.82 6.76
C LEU A 108 -17.54 -39.15 7.13
N SER A 109 -17.09 -39.93 6.14
CA SER A 109 -16.37 -41.18 6.36
C SER A 109 -15.04 -40.96 7.09
N ARG A 110 -14.31 -39.92 6.71
CA ARG A 110 -13.06 -39.52 7.36
C ARG A 110 -13.28 -38.99 8.78
N GLN A 111 -14.36 -38.24 9.00
CA GLN A 111 -14.76 -37.78 10.33
C GLN A 111 -15.13 -38.95 11.26
N ALA A 112 -15.81 -39.98 10.74
CA ALA A 112 -16.09 -41.20 11.51
C ALA A 112 -14.80 -41.91 11.91
N SER A 113 -13.85 -42.07 10.99
CA SER A 113 -12.53 -42.65 11.25
C SER A 113 -11.70 -41.86 12.28
N ILE A 114 -11.72 -40.53 12.21
CA ILE A 114 -11.05 -39.67 13.19
C ILE A 114 -11.74 -39.77 14.57
N THR A 115 -13.07 -39.82 14.60
CA THR A 115 -13.84 -39.94 15.85
C THR A 115 -13.58 -41.28 16.54
N GLU A 116 -13.47 -42.38 15.78
CA GLU A 116 -13.02 -43.68 16.27
C GLU A 116 -11.58 -43.62 16.81
N ALA A 117 -10.66 -42.95 16.12
CA ALA A 117 -9.28 -42.77 16.59
C ALA A 117 -9.18 -41.97 17.92
N PHE A 118 -10.04 -40.96 18.11
CA PHE A 118 -10.11 -40.18 19.35
C PHE A 118 -10.79 -40.92 20.52
N GLN A 119 -11.64 -41.92 20.27
CA GLN A 119 -12.18 -42.78 21.33
C GLN A 119 -11.09 -43.64 22.00
N HIS A 120 -9.99 -43.92 21.28
CA HIS A 120 -8.84 -44.67 21.80
C HIS A 120 -7.79 -43.82 22.54
N THR A 121 -7.93 -42.50 22.60
CA THR A 121 -6.99 -41.59 23.30
C THR A 121 -7.73 -40.79 24.38
N SER A 122 -7.99 -41.44 25.51
CA SER A 122 -8.63 -40.81 26.67
C SER A 122 -7.58 -40.11 27.55
N GLY A 123 -7.53 -38.76 27.51
CA GLY A 123 -6.57 -38.03 28.35
C GLY A 123 -6.84 -36.55 28.67
N HIS A 124 -7.77 -35.84 28.02
CA HIS A 124 -8.00 -34.41 28.30
C HIS A 124 -9.48 -34.07 28.45
N LYS A 125 -9.89 -33.70 29.68
CA LYS A 125 -11.23 -33.17 29.97
C LYS A 125 -11.39 -31.79 29.31
N ARG A 126 -12.07 -31.75 28.16
CA ARG A 126 -12.53 -30.49 27.54
C ARG A 126 -13.87 -30.08 28.16
N ARG A 127 -14.02 -28.77 28.43
CA ARG A 127 -15.29 -28.17 28.87
C ARG A 127 -16.32 -28.31 27.75
N ASN A 128 -17.38 -29.08 27.99
CA ASN A 128 -18.50 -29.24 27.07
C ASN A 128 -19.49 -28.10 27.32
N LEU A 129 -19.49 -27.07 26.47
CA LEU A 129 -20.57 -26.09 26.43
C LEU A 129 -21.65 -26.62 25.48
N GLY A 130 -22.74 -27.11 26.08
CA GLY A 130 -23.84 -27.72 25.37
C GLY A 130 -24.50 -26.80 24.35
N GLY A 131 -24.66 -27.35 23.14
CA GLY A 131 -25.91 -27.41 22.40
C GLY A 131 -26.78 -26.15 22.36
N ASN A 132 -26.46 -25.24 21.45
CA ASN A 132 -27.46 -24.53 20.66
C ASN A 132 -26.89 -24.40 19.24
N THR A 133 -27.38 -25.21 18.30
CA THR A 133 -27.10 -25.00 16.88
C THR A 133 -27.84 -23.75 16.44
N SER A 134 -27.26 -22.58 16.70
CA SER A 134 -27.69 -21.34 16.08
C SER A 134 -27.56 -21.50 14.56
N THR A 135 -28.64 -21.24 13.84
CA THR A 135 -28.65 -21.19 12.37
C THR A 135 -27.54 -20.24 11.91
N LEU A 136 -26.60 -20.74 11.10
CA LEU A 136 -25.54 -19.92 10.53
C LEU A 136 -26.15 -18.92 9.55
N ASP A 137 -25.76 -17.66 9.68
CA ASP A 137 -26.01 -16.65 8.65
C ASP A 137 -24.94 -16.79 7.57
N GLY A 138 -25.34 -17.28 6.39
CA GLY A 138 -24.44 -17.48 5.25
C GLY A 138 -23.76 -16.20 4.77
N SER A 139 -24.44 -15.05 4.88
CA SER A 139 -23.85 -13.76 4.49
C SER A 139 -22.75 -13.34 5.46
N LEU A 140 -22.95 -13.56 6.76
CA LEU A 140 -21.92 -13.29 7.77
C LEU A 140 -20.73 -14.25 7.64
N VAL A 141 -20.98 -15.53 7.35
CA VAL A 141 -19.92 -16.52 7.09
C VAL A 141 -19.03 -16.07 5.93
N GLU A 142 -19.62 -15.64 4.82
CA GLU A 142 -18.86 -15.13 3.68
C GLU A 142 -17.98 -13.94 4.07
N VAL A 143 -18.56 -12.92 4.72
CA VAL A 143 -17.84 -11.70 5.12
C VAL A 143 -16.67 -12.04 6.05
N LEU A 144 -16.90 -12.87 7.07
CA LEU A 144 -15.87 -13.27 8.02
C LEU A 144 -14.79 -14.13 7.37
N TYR A 145 -15.16 -15.02 6.45
CA TYR A 145 -14.22 -15.85 5.72
C TYR A 145 -13.29 -15.00 4.86
N ILE A 146 -13.83 -14.07 4.07
CA ILE A 146 -13.03 -13.16 3.24
C ILE A 146 -12.17 -12.23 4.09
N ARG A 147 -12.69 -11.72 5.21
CA ARG A 147 -11.91 -10.93 6.17
C ARG A 147 -10.74 -11.73 6.74
N TRP A 148 -10.94 -13.00 7.11
CA TRP A 148 -9.87 -13.86 7.60
C TRP A 148 -8.82 -14.13 6.52
N ILE A 149 -9.24 -14.50 5.30
CA ILE A 149 -8.35 -14.72 4.16
C ILE A 149 -7.45 -13.50 3.92
N THR A 150 -8.06 -12.31 3.87
CA THR A 150 -7.35 -11.07 3.55
C THR A 150 -6.49 -10.55 4.71
N ALA A 151 -6.99 -10.60 5.95
CA ALA A 151 -6.24 -10.10 7.12
C ALA A 151 -5.06 -11.00 7.50
N CYS A 152 -5.14 -12.30 7.24
CA CYS A 152 -4.11 -13.27 7.61
C CYS A 152 -3.24 -13.71 6.42
N GLY A 153 -3.48 -13.21 5.20
CA GLY A 153 -2.72 -13.59 4.01
C GLY A 153 -2.85 -15.07 3.64
N ILE A 154 -4.03 -15.66 3.87
CA ILE A 154 -4.25 -17.10 3.66
C ILE A 154 -4.47 -17.36 2.16
N PRO A 155 -3.82 -18.39 1.58
CA PRO A 155 -4.05 -18.76 0.18
C PRO A 155 -5.52 -19.13 -0.09
N PHE A 156 -6.07 -18.69 -1.21
CA PHE A 156 -7.47 -18.98 -1.56
C PHE A 156 -7.80 -20.49 -1.65
N ARG A 157 -6.78 -21.31 -1.95
CA ARG A 157 -6.90 -22.78 -1.98
C ARG A 157 -7.15 -23.42 -0.62
N MET A 158 -7.02 -22.68 0.48
CA MET A 158 -7.31 -23.18 1.82
C MET A 158 -8.72 -23.80 1.93
N VAL A 159 -9.69 -23.25 1.18
CA VAL A 159 -11.07 -23.76 1.18
C VAL A 159 -11.21 -25.17 0.58
N GLU A 160 -10.25 -25.58 -0.24
CA GLU A 160 -10.21 -26.87 -0.93
C GLU A 160 -9.50 -27.95 -0.09
N ILE A 161 -8.78 -27.56 0.98
CA ILE A 161 -8.05 -28.48 1.84
C ILE A 161 -9.02 -29.29 2.70
N GLU A 162 -8.97 -30.61 2.58
CA GLU A 162 -9.90 -31.52 3.25
C GLU A 162 -9.79 -31.45 4.78
N GLU A 163 -8.57 -31.34 5.32
CA GLU A 163 -8.30 -31.23 6.76
C GLU A 163 -9.00 -30.00 7.36
N PHE A 164 -8.93 -28.87 6.65
CA PHE A 164 -9.56 -27.62 7.05
C PHE A 164 -11.08 -27.73 7.04
N ARG A 165 -11.66 -28.31 5.97
CA ARG A 165 -13.11 -28.52 5.90
C ARG A 165 -13.60 -29.49 6.98
N THR A 166 -12.83 -30.54 7.26
CA THR A 166 -13.14 -31.52 8.30
C THR A 166 -13.21 -30.84 9.67
N LEU A 167 -12.25 -29.96 9.99
CA LEU A 167 -12.27 -29.17 11.22
C LEU A 167 -13.52 -28.29 11.32
N LEU A 168 -13.87 -27.56 10.26
CA LEU A 168 -15.05 -26.68 10.29
C LEU A 168 -16.37 -27.45 10.37
N LEU A 169 -16.48 -28.58 9.68
CA LEU A 169 -17.64 -29.47 9.74
C LEU A 169 -17.85 -30.06 11.13
N TYR A 170 -16.77 -30.39 11.84
CA TYR A 170 -16.84 -30.81 13.23
C TYR A 170 -17.42 -29.72 14.14
N LEU A 171 -17.06 -28.46 13.90
CA LEU A 171 -17.59 -27.32 14.65
C LEU A 171 -19.06 -27.03 14.32
N ASN A 172 -19.44 -27.09 13.04
CA ASN A 172 -20.82 -26.95 12.61
C ASN A 172 -21.07 -27.66 11.26
N PRO A 173 -21.84 -28.76 11.22
CA PRO A 173 -22.10 -29.50 9.99
C PRO A 173 -22.77 -28.68 8.87
N ALA A 174 -23.52 -27.62 9.21
CA ALA A 174 -24.18 -26.78 8.23
C ALA A 174 -23.22 -25.84 7.46
N ILE A 175 -21.96 -25.70 7.91
CA ILE A 175 -20.98 -24.79 7.31
C ILE A 175 -20.67 -25.11 5.85
N ASP A 176 -20.75 -26.39 5.46
CA ASP A 176 -20.43 -26.84 4.11
C ASP A 176 -21.41 -26.30 3.06
N ASN A 177 -22.62 -25.93 3.48
CA ASN A 177 -23.61 -25.27 2.61
C ASN A 177 -23.19 -23.83 2.23
N TYR A 178 -22.31 -23.21 3.03
CA TYR A 178 -21.91 -21.82 2.88
C TYR A 178 -20.45 -21.67 2.43
N LEU A 179 -19.60 -22.67 2.65
CA LEU A 179 -18.22 -22.63 2.17
C LEU A 179 -18.13 -22.91 0.68
N PRO A 180 -17.40 -22.08 -0.10
CA PRO A 180 -17.20 -22.36 -1.51
C PRO A 180 -16.40 -23.64 -1.69
N SER A 181 -16.62 -24.32 -2.83
CA SER A 181 -15.90 -25.54 -3.17
C SER A 181 -14.61 -25.28 -3.96
N SER A 182 -14.34 -24.02 -4.33
CA SER A 182 -13.19 -23.65 -5.15
C SER A 182 -12.61 -22.30 -4.75
N HIS A 183 -11.29 -22.20 -4.84
CA HIS A 183 -10.52 -20.96 -4.68
C HIS A 183 -10.97 -19.85 -5.64
N THR A 184 -11.47 -20.19 -6.85
CA THR A 184 -11.97 -19.19 -7.81
C THR A 184 -13.20 -18.45 -7.27
N THR A 185 -14.06 -19.14 -6.50
CA THR A 185 -15.20 -18.48 -5.85
C THR A 185 -14.74 -17.57 -4.72
N VAL A 186 -13.71 -17.96 -3.96
CA VAL A 186 -13.09 -17.10 -2.93
C VAL A 186 -12.48 -15.84 -3.57
N GLN A 187 -11.81 -15.98 -4.71
CA GLN A 187 -11.30 -14.86 -5.49
C GLN A 187 -12.43 -13.91 -5.93
N LEU A 188 -13.53 -14.44 -6.47
CA LEU A 188 -14.69 -13.66 -6.87
C LEU A 188 -15.30 -12.90 -5.69
N TRP A 189 -15.48 -13.57 -4.55
CA TRP A 189 -15.97 -12.95 -3.32
C TRP A 189 -15.04 -11.85 -2.83
N THR A 190 -13.72 -12.07 -2.89
CA THR A 190 -12.71 -11.07 -2.54
C THR A 190 -12.81 -9.83 -3.42
N ILE A 191 -12.91 -10.00 -4.75
CA ILE A 191 -13.09 -8.87 -5.68
C ILE A 191 -14.41 -8.15 -5.44
N ARG A 192 -15.50 -8.87 -5.19
CA ARG A 192 -16.80 -8.27 -4.88
C ARG A 192 -16.73 -7.41 -3.62
N THR A 193 -16.13 -7.92 -2.56
CA THR A 193 -15.93 -7.18 -1.31
C THR A 193 -15.03 -5.97 -1.53
N TYR A 194 -13.93 -6.12 -2.27
CA TYR A 194 -13.07 -5.00 -2.65
C TYR A 194 -13.84 -3.89 -3.38
N THR A 195 -14.62 -4.23 -4.41
CA THR A 195 -15.42 -3.25 -5.17
C THR A 195 -16.43 -2.53 -4.27
N ALA A 196 -17.07 -3.24 -3.35
CA ALA A 196 -18.01 -2.66 -2.39
C ALA A 196 -17.31 -1.71 -1.39
N GLU A 197 -16.17 -2.11 -0.83
CA GLU A 197 -15.40 -1.26 0.09
C GLU A 197 -14.78 -0.06 -0.62
N LYS A 198 -14.34 -0.20 -1.88
CA LYS A 198 -13.83 0.90 -2.69
C LYS A 198 -14.85 2.02 -2.85
N VAL A 199 -16.13 1.69 -3.06
CA VAL A 199 -17.21 2.69 -3.11
C VAL A 199 -17.34 3.45 -1.78
N ARG A 200 -17.21 2.76 -0.64
CA ARG A 200 -17.26 3.39 0.69
C ARG A 200 -16.06 4.31 0.92
N ILE A 201 -14.85 3.87 0.55
CA ILE A 201 -13.65 4.72 0.64
C ILE A 201 -13.81 5.93 -0.27
N ARG A 202 -14.30 5.77 -1.50
CA ARG A 202 -14.58 6.87 -2.42
C ARG A 202 -15.50 7.91 -1.79
N GLN A 203 -16.61 7.50 -1.20
CA GLN A 203 -17.53 8.41 -0.51
C GLN A 203 -16.86 9.16 0.66
N ARG A 204 -16.08 8.46 1.49
CA ARG A 204 -15.36 9.06 2.62
C ARG A 204 -14.32 10.09 2.19
N VAL A 205 -13.57 9.80 1.13
CA VAL A 205 -12.57 10.72 0.60
C VAL A 205 -13.24 11.93 -0.06
N GLN A 206 -14.35 11.72 -0.77
CA GLN A 206 -15.16 12.80 -1.34
C GLN A 206 -15.77 13.71 -0.27
N SER A 207 -16.15 13.17 0.90
CA SER A 207 -16.70 13.96 2.03
C SER A 207 -15.64 14.64 2.90
N ALA A 208 -14.35 14.55 2.55
CA ALA A 208 -13.27 15.22 3.28
C ALA A 208 -13.53 16.73 3.48
N LEU A 209 -13.30 17.24 4.70
CA LEU A 209 -13.39 18.67 5.02
C LEU A 209 -12.16 19.44 4.52
N SER A 210 -11.00 18.78 4.51
CA SER A 210 -9.74 19.37 4.04
C SER A 210 -9.49 19.08 2.56
N LYS A 211 -8.43 19.70 2.00
CA LYS A 211 -7.74 19.13 0.84
C LYS A 211 -7.22 17.73 1.18
N ILE A 212 -7.02 16.91 0.15
CA ILE A 212 -6.51 15.55 0.24
C ILE A 212 -5.06 15.59 -0.17
N HIS A 213 -4.17 15.25 0.76
CA HIS A 213 -2.74 15.15 0.52
C HIS A 213 -2.38 13.71 0.20
N PHE A 214 -1.33 13.49 -0.58
CA PHE A 214 -0.97 12.18 -1.10
C PHE A 214 0.44 11.81 -0.68
N THR A 215 0.61 10.57 -0.24
CA THR A 215 1.93 9.92 -0.24
C THR A 215 1.96 8.97 -1.42
N ILE A 216 3.00 9.10 -2.26
CA ILE A 216 3.20 8.22 -3.41
C ILE A 216 4.55 7.55 -3.27
N ASP A 217 4.53 6.24 -3.42
CA ASP A 217 5.72 5.40 -3.39
C ASP A 217 5.73 4.52 -4.64
N LEU A 218 6.86 4.45 -5.32
CA LEU A 218 7.08 3.64 -6.50
C LEU A 218 8.30 2.76 -6.26
N TRP A 219 8.09 1.45 -6.21
CA TRP A 219 9.16 0.49 -6.00
C TRP A 219 9.12 -0.63 -7.03
N SER A 220 10.28 -1.22 -7.26
CA SER A 220 10.39 -2.47 -8.00
C SER A 220 10.23 -3.63 -7.01
N SER A 221 9.19 -4.44 -7.23
CA SER A 221 8.96 -5.67 -6.48
C SER A 221 10.05 -6.71 -6.75
N PRO A 222 10.22 -7.74 -5.89
CA PRO A 222 11.22 -8.80 -6.09
C PRO A 222 11.07 -9.59 -7.39
N ASN A 223 9.87 -9.60 -7.98
CA ASN A 223 9.58 -10.19 -9.29
C ASN A 223 9.69 -9.16 -10.44
N SER A 224 10.41 -8.05 -10.22
CA SER A 224 10.71 -7.00 -11.19
C SER A 224 9.49 -6.25 -11.74
N LEU A 225 8.37 -6.28 -11.03
CA LEU A 225 7.19 -5.47 -11.39
C LEU A 225 7.29 -4.10 -10.71
N ALA A 226 7.03 -3.05 -11.48
CA ALA A 226 6.93 -1.69 -10.98
C ALA A 226 5.59 -1.52 -10.26
N ILE A 227 5.59 -1.21 -8.97
CA ILE A 227 4.35 -1.04 -8.20
C ILE A 227 4.28 0.39 -7.68
N ILE A 228 3.19 1.09 -7.99
CA ILE A 228 2.86 2.41 -7.46
C ILE A 228 1.79 2.30 -6.37
N GLY A 229 2.13 2.76 -5.18
CA GLY A 229 1.21 2.93 -4.05
C GLY A 229 0.77 4.39 -3.94
N ILE A 230 -0.54 4.63 -3.82
CA ILE A 230 -1.11 5.97 -3.64
C ILE A 230 -1.96 5.98 -2.38
N ILE A 231 -1.56 6.78 -1.40
CA ILE A 231 -2.26 6.93 -0.11
C ILE A 231 -2.79 8.36 0.00
N GLY A 232 -4.08 8.51 0.26
CA GLY A 232 -4.71 9.80 0.56
C GLY A 232 -4.79 10.07 2.06
N HIS A 233 -4.43 11.29 2.46
CA HIS A 233 -4.41 11.81 3.82
C HIS A 233 -5.34 13.03 3.89
N TYR A 234 -6.35 12.99 4.77
CA TYR A 234 -7.37 14.03 4.82
C TYR A 234 -8.06 14.09 6.18
N ILE A 235 -8.70 15.23 6.46
CA ILE A 235 -9.62 15.38 7.58
C ILE A 235 -11.02 14.99 7.12
N SER A 236 -11.61 13.99 7.78
CA SER A 236 -12.97 13.51 7.49
C SER A 236 -14.05 14.52 7.90
N ASP A 237 -15.27 14.30 7.46
CA ASP A 237 -16.49 15.00 7.90
C ASP A 237 -16.69 15.05 9.43
N ILE A 238 -16.22 14.03 10.16
CA ILE A 238 -16.20 14.01 11.63
C ILE A 238 -15.01 14.74 12.26
N GLY A 239 -14.20 15.47 11.48
CA GLY A 239 -13.07 16.26 11.98
C GLY A 239 -11.83 15.46 12.38
N SER A 240 -11.71 14.21 11.95
CA SER A 240 -10.59 13.32 12.30
C SER A 240 -9.62 13.12 11.15
N LEU A 241 -8.32 12.99 11.44
CA LEU A 241 -7.32 12.62 10.44
C LEU A 241 -7.53 11.16 9.99
N GLN A 242 -7.62 10.96 8.68
CA GLN A 242 -7.82 9.66 8.05
C GLN A 242 -6.75 9.39 6.99
N HIS A 243 -6.45 8.11 6.81
CA HIS A 243 -5.52 7.60 5.81
C HIS A 243 -6.22 6.50 5.01
N SER A 244 -6.26 6.63 3.68
CA SER A 244 -6.87 5.64 2.80
C SER A 244 -5.90 5.26 1.69
N VAL A 245 -5.61 3.97 1.55
CA VAL A 245 -4.91 3.46 0.36
C VAL A 245 -5.89 3.53 -0.80
N LEU A 246 -5.61 4.42 -1.76
CA LEU A 246 -6.51 4.68 -2.89
C LEU A 246 -6.21 3.76 -4.07
N ALA A 247 -4.93 3.44 -4.26
CA ALA A 247 -4.47 2.52 -5.29
C ALA A 247 -3.18 1.82 -4.88
N LEU A 248 -3.07 0.57 -5.34
CA LEU A 248 -1.84 -0.20 -5.41
C LEU A 248 -1.87 -0.85 -6.80
N LYS A 249 -1.12 -0.29 -7.74
CA LYS A 249 -1.17 -0.67 -9.16
C LYS A 249 0.20 -1.05 -9.66
N GLU A 250 0.23 -2.00 -10.58
CA GLU A 250 1.40 -2.21 -11.43
C GLU A 250 1.48 -1.07 -12.45
N LEU A 251 2.67 -0.52 -12.66
CA LEU A 251 2.93 0.54 -13.63
C LEU A 251 3.47 -0.10 -14.92
N ASP A 252 2.61 -0.19 -15.94
CA ASP A 252 3.00 -0.72 -17.24
C ASP A 252 3.87 0.28 -18.02
N GLY A 253 4.94 -0.20 -18.65
CA GLY A 253 5.79 0.60 -19.54
C GLY A 253 6.93 1.34 -18.84
N ALA A 254 7.33 2.49 -19.39
CA ALA A 254 8.48 3.24 -18.87
C ALA A 254 8.16 3.87 -17.50
N HIS A 255 9.14 3.86 -16.59
CA HIS A 255 9.05 4.50 -15.26
C HIS A 255 9.21 6.03 -15.33
N SER A 256 8.74 6.66 -16.42
CA SER A 256 8.83 8.10 -16.61
C SER A 256 7.84 8.84 -15.70
N GLY A 257 8.11 10.12 -15.44
CA GLY A 257 7.22 10.93 -14.62
C GLY A 257 5.82 11.10 -15.25
N GLU A 258 5.75 11.19 -16.57
CA GLU A 258 4.50 11.34 -17.32
C GLU A 258 3.59 10.11 -17.19
N ASN A 259 4.18 8.91 -17.24
CA ASN A 259 3.43 7.66 -17.07
C ASN A 259 2.87 7.53 -15.64
N GLN A 260 3.68 7.89 -14.64
CA GLN A 260 3.24 7.95 -13.25
C GLN A 260 2.11 8.97 -13.08
N ALA A 261 2.24 10.17 -13.66
CA ALA A 261 1.24 11.22 -13.59
C ALA A 261 -0.10 10.79 -14.21
N ALA A 262 -0.07 10.08 -15.33
CA ALA A 262 -1.27 9.53 -15.96
C ALA A 262 -1.98 8.52 -15.05
N SER A 263 -1.23 7.61 -14.43
CA SER A 263 -1.76 6.62 -13.48
C SER A 263 -2.35 7.26 -12.23
N ILE A 264 -1.72 8.31 -11.70
CA ILE A 264 -2.24 9.10 -10.58
C ILE A 264 -3.53 9.83 -11.00
N MET A 265 -3.55 10.47 -12.17
CA MET A 265 -4.72 11.17 -12.67
C MET A 265 -5.92 10.24 -12.87
N GLU A 266 -5.70 9.00 -13.33
CA GLU A 266 -6.75 7.99 -13.41
C GLU A 266 -7.40 7.73 -12.05
N VAL A 267 -6.60 7.66 -10.97
CA VAL A 267 -7.09 7.49 -9.60
C VAL A 267 -7.83 8.75 -9.13
N ILE A 268 -7.31 9.94 -9.41
CA ILE A 268 -8.00 11.20 -9.07
C ILE A 268 -9.38 11.27 -9.74
N ASN A 269 -9.46 10.85 -11.01
CA ASN A 269 -10.71 10.82 -11.79
C ASN A 269 -11.67 9.74 -11.29
N ASP A 270 -11.16 8.53 -11.04
CA ASP A 270 -11.93 7.42 -10.51
C ASP A 270 -12.45 7.71 -9.10
N TYR A 271 -11.78 8.52 -8.29
CA TYR A 271 -12.33 8.97 -7.00
C TYR A 271 -13.17 10.24 -7.12
N GLY A 272 -13.02 11.02 -8.20
CA GLY A 272 -13.75 12.28 -8.42
C GLY A 272 -13.33 13.38 -7.44
N ILE A 273 -12.03 13.51 -7.20
CA ILE A 273 -11.47 14.36 -6.11
C ILE A 273 -10.52 15.45 -6.62
N ALA A 274 -10.53 15.74 -7.93
CA ALA A 274 -9.62 16.71 -8.56
C ALA A 274 -9.63 18.10 -7.90
N SER A 275 -10.80 18.60 -7.52
CA SER A 275 -10.95 19.91 -6.85
C SER A 275 -10.44 19.95 -5.42
N LYS A 276 -10.15 18.80 -4.81
CA LYS A 276 -9.65 18.67 -3.43
C LYS A 276 -8.18 18.28 -3.36
N VAL A 277 -7.47 18.25 -4.49
CA VAL A 277 -6.04 17.88 -4.51
C VAL A 277 -5.22 18.85 -3.65
N GLY A 278 -4.48 18.28 -2.70
CA GLY A 278 -3.56 18.98 -1.81
C GLY A 278 -2.11 18.78 -2.24
N TYR A 279 -1.27 18.28 -1.33
CA TYR A 279 0.18 18.16 -1.51
C TYR A 279 0.58 16.72 -1.81
N PHE A 280 1.73 16.52 -2.44
CA PHE A 280 2.29 15.20 -2.74
C PHE A 280 3.62 15.03 -2.00
N VAL A 281 3.70 14.04 -1.12
CA VAL A 281 4.94 13.59 -0.47
C VAL A 281 5.46 12.38 -1.23
N MET A 282 6.70 12.48 -1.72
CA MET A 282 7.34 11.42 -2.50
C MET A 282 8.80 11.30 -2.12
N ASP A 283 9.45 10.21 -2.52
CA ASP A 283 10.89 10.09 -2.40
C ASP A 283 11.63 11.14 -3.27
N ASN A 284 12.96 11.19 -3.12
CA ASN A 284 13.77 12.23 -3.75
C ASN A 284 14.25 11.87 -5.16
N ALA A 285 13.67 10.84 -5.79
CA ALA A 285 13.97 10.50 -7.17
C ALA A 285 13.60 11.64 -8.12
N SER A 286 14.41 11.83 -9.17
CA SER A 286 14.26 12.95 -10.11
C SER A 286 13.03 12.82 -11.01
N ASN A 287 12.58 11.61 -11.29
CA ASN A 287 11.35 11.36 -12.04
C ASN A 287 10.10 11.89 -11.31
N ASN A 288 10.13 12.06 -9.99
CA ASN A 288 9.04 12.68 -9.25
C ASN A 288 8.93 14.20 -9.48
N ASP A 289 10.03 14.85 -9.88
CA ASP A 289 9.98 16.27 -10.28
C ASP A 289 9.23 16.40 -11.63
N THR A 290 9.54 15.55 -12.62
CA THR A 290 8.83 15.56 -13.91
C THR A 290 7.39 15.04 -13.79
N MET A 291 7.14 14.10 -12.86
CA MET A 291 5.79 13.59 -12.58
C MET A 291 4.86 14.71 -12.13
N ILE A 292 5.25 15.51 -11.13
CA ILE A 292 4.35 16.53 -10.59
C ILE A 292 4.10 17.66 -11.62
N GLU A 293 5.07 17.95 -12.48
CA GLU A 293 4.92 18.89 -13.59
C GLU A 293 3.91 18.38 -14.62
N ALA A 294 4.03 17.11 -15.04
CA ALA A 294 3.07 16.46 -15.93
C ALA A 294 1.66 16.39 -15.31
N PHE A 295 1.56 16.04 -14.02
CA PHE A 295 0.29 15.99 -13.29
C PHE A 295 -0.38 17.37 -13.21
N SER A 296 0.42 18.42 -12.97
CA SER A 296 -0.06 19.80 -12.98
C SER A 296 -0.66 20.19 -14.33
N GLN A 297 -0.04 19.77 -15.43
CA GLN A 297 -0.55 20.03 -16.78
C GLN A 297 -1.86 19.26 -17.01
N LEU A 298 -1.94 18.00 -16.60
CA LEU A 298 -3.17 17.20 -16.68
C LEU A 298 -4.33 17.82 -15.88
N LEU A 299 -4.08 18.36 -14.67
CA LEU A 299 -5.10 19.05 -13.87
C LEU A 299 -5.62 20.31 -14.58
N LYS A 300 -4.72 21.07 -15.20
CA LYS A 300 -5.08 22.25 -15.98
C LYS A 300 -5.92 21.86 -17.20
N ASP A 301 -5.49 20.87 -17.96
CA ASP A 301 -6.16 20.47 -19.20
C ASP A 301 -7.54 19.84 -18.95
N GLN A 302 -7.68 19.00 -17.90
CA GLN A 302 -8.92 18.29 -17.62
C GLN A 302 -9.92 19.09 -16.77
N TYR A 303 -9.42 19.93 -15.85
CA TYR A 303 -10.25 20.59 -14.84
C TYR A 303 -10.09 22.11 -14.78
N GLN A 304 -9.19 22.71 -15.57
CA GLN A 304 -8.84 24.14 -15.51
C GLN A 304 -8.35 24.58 -14.13
N ILE A 305 -7.75 23.65 -13.39
CA ILE A 305 -7.17 23.91 -12.08
C ILE A 305 -5.72 24.32 -12.29
N SER A 306 -5.39 25.57 -11.95
CA SER A 306 -4.01 26.01 -11.86
C SER A 306 -3.36 25.41 -10.63
N TYR A 307 -2.29 24.67 -10.81
CA TYR A 307 -1.59 23.96 -9.75
C TYR A 307 -0.10 24.28 -9.86
N ASN A 308 0.56 24.59 -8.74
CA ASN A 308 1.99 24.88 -8.75
C ASN A 308 2.77 23.61 -8.37
N PRO A 309 3.50 22.98 -9.31
CA PRO A 309 4.19 21.72 -9.07
C PRO A 309 5.29 21.84 -8.00
N TYR A 310 5.99 22.97 -7.93
CA TYR A 310 7.07 23.19 -6.96
C TYR A 310 6.54 23.41 -5.54
N HIS A 311 5.43 24.14 -5.39
CA HIS A 311 4.84 24.39 -4.08
C HIS A 311 4.22 23.13 -3.49
N HIS A 312 3.61 22.28 -4.32
CA HIS A 312 2.87 21.13 -3.83
C HIS A 312 3.66 19.83 -3.79
N ARG A 313 4.92 19.83 -4.28
CA ARG A 313 5.83 18.69 -4.15
C ARG A 313 6.64 18.77 -2.87
N LEU A 314 6.26 17.92 -1.93
CA LEU A 314 6.98 17.68 -0.69
C LEU A 314 7.92 16.49 -0.83
N ARG A 315 8.97 16.50 -0.01
CA ARG A 315 10.03 15.49 -0.05
C ARG A 315 9.94 14.61 1.17
N CYS A 316 10.10 13.31 1.00
CA CYS A 316 10.11 12.35 2.10
C CYS A 316 11.30 12.61 3.02
N ASN A 317 11.03 13.02 4.27
CA ASN A 317 12.07 13.34 5.24
C ASN A 317 12.91 12.11 5.60
N GLY A 318 12.29 10.94 5.78
CA GLY A 318 13.02 9.68 6.02
C GLY A 318 14.00 9.36 4.90
N HIS A 319 13.62 9.61 3.64
CA HIS A 319 14.53 9.44 2.50
C HIS A 319 15.66 10.49 2.50
N ILE A 320 15.40 11.73 2.92
CA ILE A 320 16.45 12.77 3.10
C ILE A 320 17.45 12.37 4.19
N ILE A 321 16.96 11.90 5.34
CA ILE A 321 17.77 11.41 6.46
C ILE A 321 18.65 10.25 5.97
N ASN A 322 18.07 9.29 5.24
CA ASN A 322 18.83 8.18 4.65
C ASN A 322 19.90 8.65 3.65
N LEU A 323 19.58 9.54 2.70
CA LEU A 323 20.56 10.07 1.74
C LEU A 323 21.69 10.85 2.43
N THR A 324 21.35 11.57 3.49
CA THR A 324 22.33 12.28 4.33
C THR A 324 23.23 11.29 5.06
N ALA A 325 22.67 10.24 5.66
CA ALA A 325 23.42 9.18 6.32
C ALA A 325 24.33 8.44 5.32
N GLN A 326 23.84 8.12 4.13
CA GLN A 326 24.64 7.51 3.07
C GLN A 326 25.79 8.43 2.64
N SER A 327 25.54 9.74 2.47
CA SER A 327 26.58 10.70 2.13
C SER A 327 27.60 10.93 3.25
N PHE A 328 27.20 10.70 4.50
CA PHE A 328 28.08 10.68 5.65
C PHE A 328 28.90 9.37 5.73
N LEU A 329 28.29 8.22 5.42
CA LEU A 329 28.95 6.92 5.49
C LEU A 329 29.89 6.65 4.31
N PHE A 330 29.55 7.16 3.12
CA PHE A 330 30.24 6.84 1.88
C PHE A 330 30.78 8.13 1.25
N ARG A 331 32.11 8.18 1.04
CA ARG A 331 32.83 9.37 0.56
C ARG A 331 32.41 9.79 -0.86
N THR A 332 31.88 8.88 -1.68
CA THR A 332 31.48 9.16 -3.07
C THR A 332 30.12 8.54 -3.44
N GLU A 333 29.38 9.17 -4.36
CA GLU A 333 28.08 8.66 -4.85
C GLU A 333 28.20 7.27 -5.51
N LYS A 334 29.34 6.96 -6.15
CA LYS A 334 29.64 5.63 -6.71
C LYS A 334 29.75 4.53 -5.64
N GLU A 335 30.14 4.88 -4.41
CA GLU A 335 30.21 3.93 -3.29
C GLU A 335 28.84 3.70 -2.62
N ALA A 336 27.92 4.67 -2.72
CA ALA A 336 26.54 4.53 -2.26
C ALA A 336 25.68 3.70 -3.23
N LEU A 337 25.79 3.97 -4.54
CA LEU A 337 25.01 3.31 -5.61
C LEU A 337 25.30 1.80 -5.75
N SER A 338 26.50 1.33 -5.41
CA SER A 338 26.83 -0.10 -5.45
C SER A 338 26.15 -0.93 -4.34
N ASN A 339 25.58 -0.27 -3.32
CA ASN A 339 24.87 -0.93 -2.22
C ASN A 339 23.35 -1.05 -2.47
N GLU A 340 22.73 -0.11 -3.20
CA GLU A 340 21.29 -0.16 -3.50
C GLU A 340 20.93 -1.38 -4.37
N ASN A 341 21.83 -1.80 -5.27
CA ASN A 341 21.65 -3.01 -6.08
C ASN A 341 21.88 -4.32 -5.30
N ASN A 342 22.29 -4.26 -4.03
CA ASN A 342 22.82 -5.40 -3.29
C ASN A 342 22.09 -5.71 -1.98
N THR A 343 21.02 -4.98 -1.67
CA THR A 343 20.15 -5.23 -0.50
C THR A 343 19.13 -6.36 -0.72
N ASN A 344 18.83 -6.71 -1.98
CA ASN A 344 17.89 -7.80 -2.34
C ASN A 344 18.56 -9.07 -2.87
N SER A 345 19.89 -9.13 -2.87
CA SER A 345 20.64 -10.25 -3.42
C SER A 345 21.32 -11.03 -2.30
N PHE A 346 20.82 -12.23 -2.00
CA PHE A 346 21.50 -13.26 -1.18
C PHE A 346 22.76 -13.83 -1.88
N VAL A 347 23.40 -13.08 -2.78
CA VAL A 347 24.60 -13.53 -3.48
C VAL A 347 25.82 -13.28 -2.59
N ILE A 348 26.52 -14.37 -2.29
CA ILE A 348 27.81 -14.35 -1.60
C ILE A 348 28.79 -13.57 -2.50
N PRO A 349 29.39 -12.46 -2.03
CA PRO A 349 30.38 -11.71 -2.80
C PRO A 349 31.56 -12.60 -3.20
N THR A 350 32.10 -12.43 -4.40
CA THR A 350 33.29 -13.16 -4.86
C THR A 350 34.52 -12.74 -4.06
N THR A 351 35.54 -13.62 -3.98
CA THR A 351 36.80 -13.34 -3.25
C THR A 351 37.48 -12.05 -3.74
N LEU A 352 37.41 -11.78 -5.05
CA LEU A 352 37.94 -10.55 -5.65
C LEU A 352 37.17 -9.30 -5.20
N GLU A 353 35.84 -9.38 -5.10
CA GLU A 353 35.02 -8.30 -4.56
C GLU A 353 35.33 -8.06 -3.08
N ILE A 354 35.47 -9.13 -2.28
CA ILE A 354 35.85 -9.04 -0.86
C ILE A 354 37.21 -8.35 -0.71
N GLU A 355 38.22 -8.73 -1.50
CA GLU A 355 39.54 -8.09 -1.49
C GLU A 355 39.51 -6.62 -1.91
N GLN A 356 38.73 -6.27 -2.94
CA GLN A 356 38.53 -4.88 -3.35
C GLN A 356 37.79 -4.07 -2.27
N TRP A 357 36.91 -4.69 -1.49
CA TRP A 357 36.17 -4.04 -0.40
C TRP A 357 37.05 -3.85 0.85
N ARG A 358 37.97 -4.78 1.12
CA ARG A 358 38.96 -4.68 2.22
C ARG A 358 39.85 -3.44 2.11
N GLN A 359 40.13 -2.97 0.89
CA GLN A 359 40.94 -1.76 0.65
C GLN A 359 40.21 -0.44 0.94
N LYS A 360 38.91 -0.46 1.26
CA LYS A 360 38.07 0.74 1.40
C LYS A 360 37.77 1.15 2.86
N GLY A 361 38.45 0.56 3.84
CA GLY A 361 38.48 1.02 5.23
C GLY A 361 37.61 0.25 6.24
N PRO A 362 37.60 0.67 7.54
CA PRO A 362 37.02 -0.07 8.67
C PRO A 362 35.52 -0.37 8.54
N LEU A 363 34.73 0.59 8.05
CA LEU A 363 33.29 0.43 7.83
C LEU A 363 32.96 -0.70 6.85
N ARG A 364 33.78 -0.87 5.79
CA ARG A 364 33.60 -1.92 4.79
C ARG A 364 34.11 -3.28 5.29
N LYS A 365 35.14 -3.31 6.14
CA LYS A 365 35.51 -4.51 6.89
C LYS A 365 34.39 -4.96 7.82
N LEU A 366 33.76 -4.05 8.56
CA LEU A 366 32.58 -4.37 9.38
C LEU A 366 31.40 -4.87 8.55
N HIS A 367 31.13 -4.24 7.41
CA HIS A 367 30.07 -4.69 6.50
C HIS A 367 30.36 -6.11 5.95
N ASN A 368 31.61 -6.42 5.60
CA ASN A 368 32.04 -7.76 5.23
C ASN A 368 31.95 -8.75 6.39
N LEU A 369 32.33 -8.34 7.60
CA LEU A 369 32.17 -9.14 8.80
C LEU A 369 30.70 -9.41 9.11
N LEU A 370 29.77 -8.47 8.94
CA LEU A 370 28.35 -8.70 9.23
C LEU A 370 27.65 -9.50 8.11
N LYS A 371 27.93 -9.17 6.84
CA LYS A 371 27.39 -9.87 5.66
C LYS A 371 27.97 -11.28 5.54
N GLY A 372 29.26 -11.42 5.85
CA GLY A 372 29.98 -12.67 5.98
C GLY A 372 29.59 -13.45 7.23
N ALA A 373 29.54 -12.85 8.42
CA ALA A 373 29.24 -13.55 9.67
C ALA A 373 27.83 -14.15 9.69
N LEU A 374 26.79 -13.50 9.16
CA LEU A 374 25.47 -14.16 9.14
C LEU A 374 25.43 -15.40 8.22
N SER A 375 26.33 -15.49 7.23
CA SER A 375 26.45 -16.66 6.33
C SER A 375 27.53 -17.66 6.77
N LEU A 376 28.58 -17.21 7.45
CA LEU A 376 29.76 -18.00 7.88
C LEU A 376 29.70 -18.46 9.34
N PHE A 377 29.02 -17.72 10.23
CA PHE A 377 28.81 -18.09 11.63
C PHE A 377 27.98 -19.36 11.77
N CYS A 378 27.11 -19.65 10.80
CA CYS A 378 26.32 -20.87 10.81
C CYS A 378 27.06 -22.10 10.27
N LEU A 379 28.20 -21.98 9.57
CA LEU A 379 28.78 -23.17 8.94
C LEU A 379 30.28 -23.45 9.02
N GLN A 380 31.26 -22.50 9.03
CA GLN A 380 32.62 -23.02 8.72
C GLN A 380 33.95 -22.32 9.04
N PHE A 381 34.08 -21.04 9.42
CA PHE A 381 35.42 -20.43 9.43
C PHE A 381 35.74 -19.55 10.66
N CYS A 382 36.23 -20.20 11.72
CA CYS A 382 37.32 -19.64 12.53
C CYS A 382 38.62 -19.88 11.74
N ASN A 383 39.19 -18.89 11.03
CA ASN A 383 40.67 -18.82 10.86
C ASN A 383 41.29 -17.64 10.07
N ASP A 384 40.57 -16.63 9.57
CA ASP A 384 41.25 -15.52 8.89
C ASP A 384 41.50 -14.31 9.80
N GLN A 385 42.74 -14.17 10.29
CA GLN A 385 43.23 -13.00 11.03
C GLN A 385 43.13 -11.69 10.24
N LEU A 386 42.95 -11.75 8.92
CA LEU A 386 42.86 -10.59 8.00
C LEU A 386 41.53 -9.83 8.09
N ASP A 387 40.47 -10.45 8.62
CA ASP A 387 39.15 -9.81 8.80
C ASP A 387 38.93 -9.28 10.22
N MET A 388 39.93 -9.34 11.10
CA MET A 388 39.81 -8.75 12.45
C MET A 388 40.02 -7.24 12.42
N LEU A 389 39.06 -6.50 12.97
CA LEU A 389 39.17 -5.07 13.21
C LEU A 389 40.21 -4.80 14.32
N LEU A 390 41.17 -3.92 14.04
CA LEU A 390 42.15 -3.44 15.01
C LEU A 390 41.50 -2.58 16.09
N ALA A 391 42.13 -2.44 17.25
CA ALA A 391 41.58 -1.67 18.37
C ALA A 391 41.31 -0.19 18.04
N ASN A 392 42.11 0.42 17.15
CA ASN A 392 41.86 1.77 16.64
C ASN A 392 40.68 1.80 15.65
N GLU A 393 40.53 0.77 14.81
CA GLU A 393 39.39 0.64 13.89
C GLU A 393 38.06 0.48 14.65
N TRP A 394 38.06 -0.22 15.79
CA TRP A 394 36.91 -0.28 16.70
C TRP A 394 36.56 1.08 17.28
N LYS A 395 37.55 1.87 17.73
CA LYS A 395 37.31 3.24 18.22
C LYS A 395 36.75 4.15 17.13
N ASP A 396 37.20 3.99 15.90
CA ASP A 396 36.65 4.73 14.76
C ASP A 396 35.20 4.33 14.48
N LEU A 397 34.88 3.04 14.54
CA LEU A 397 33.50 2.54 14.43
C LEU A 397 32.59 3.01 15.58
N GLU A 398 33.10 3.12 16.81
CA GLU A 398 32.36 3.66 17.95
C GLU A 398 31.99 5.14 17.75
N LYS A 399 32.91 5.96 17.18
CA LYS A 399 32.61 7.35 16.80
C LYS A 399 31.50 7.39 15.76
N LEU A 400 31.59 6.53 14.74
CA LEU A 400 30.60 6.45 13.68
C LEU A 400 29.23 6.02 14.22
N GLN A 401 29.18 4.98 15.05
CA GLN A 401 27.97 4.50 15.69
C GLN A 401 27.32 5.61 16.52
N SER A 402 28.13 6.29 17.33
CA SER A 402 27.68 7.40 18.18
C SER A 402 27.07 8.52 17.35
N PHE A 403 27.66 8.84 16.20
CA PHE A 403 27.11 9.84 15.27
C PHE A 403 25.83 9.33 14.56
N LEU A 404 25.77 8.05 14.20
CA LEU A 404 24.59 7.43 13.58
C LEU A 404 23.38 7.35 14.53
N LEU A 405 23.58 7.37 15.85
CA LEU A 405 22.47 7.44 16.81
C LEU A 405 21.62 8.70 16.61
N PHE A 406 22.21 9.84 16.22
CA PHE A 406 21.45 11.04 15.91
C PHE A 406 20.50 10.84 14.72
N PHE A 407 20.93 10.09 13.70
CA PHE A 407 20.07 9.72 12.56
C PHE A 407 18.96 8.77 12.97
N HIS A 408 19.26 7.81 13.84
CA HIS A 408 18.27 6.90 14.40
C HIS A 408 17.18 7.67 15.15
N ASP A 409 17.57 8.59 16.04
CA ASP A 409 16.63 9.39 16.83
C ASP A 409 15.79 10.33 15.96
N ALA A 410 16.39 10.95 14.94
CA ALA A 410 15.67 11.74 13.95
C ALA A 410 14.68 10.90 13.13
N THR A 411 15.04 9.67 12.78
CA THR A 411 14.17 8.72 12.06
C THR A 411 12.98 8.32 12.93
N LEU A 412 13.23 7.87 14.16
CA LEU A 412 12.17 7.50 15.11
C LEU A 412 11.19 8.66 15.38
N SER A 413 11.71 9.90 15.39
CA SER A 413 10.89 11.09 15.61
C SER A 413 9.97 11.42 14.43
N THR A 414 10.29 10.94 13.22
CA THR A 414 9.61 11.32 11.96
C THR A 414 8.98 10.16 11.21
N GLU A 415 9.16 8.93 11.67
CA GLU A 415 8.48 7.74 11.14
C GLU A 415 7.09 7.54 11.77
N SER A 416 6.37 6.51 11.31
CA SER A 416 5.01 6.15 11.72
C SER A 416 3.88 6.99 11.12
N ARG A 417 2.65 6.47 11.27
CA ARG A 417 1.41 7.05 10.73
C ARG A 417 1.02 8.37 11.40
N GLY A 418 1.49 8.61 12.63
CA GLY A 418 1.23 9.81 13.40
C GLY A 418 2.18 10.97 13.10
N ALA A 419 3.30 10.72 12.42
CA ALA A 419 4.26 11.77 12.10
C ALA A 419 3.64 12.82 11.17
N THR A 420 3.89 14.07 11.51
CA THR A 420 3.36 15.24 10.83
C THR A 420 4.50 16.15 10.39
N ILE A 421 4.19 17.00 9.41
CA ILE A 421 5.19 17.82 8.69
C ILE A 421 5.88 18.86 9.57
N ASP A 422 5.29 19.23 10.71
CA ASP A 422 5.92 20.10 11.72
C ASP A 422 7.28 19.52 12.17
N ARG A 423 7.44 18.20 12.26
CA ARG A 423 8.70 17.57 12.72
C ARG A 423 9.83 17.61 11.69
N VAL A 424 9.58 17.98 10.44
CA VAL A 424 10.57 17.91 9.37
C VAL A 424 11.70 18.91 9.59
N LEU A 425 11.39 20.20 9.67
CA LEU A 425 12.42 21.24 9.84
C LEU A 425 13.22 21.08 11.15
N PRO A 426 12.59 20.82 12.31
CA PRO A 426 13.34 20.65 13.56
C PRO A 426 14.26 19.43 13.59
N THR A 427 13.88 18.33 12.91
CA THR A 427 14.80 17.19 12.79
C THR A 427 15.96 17.49 11.86
N MET A 428 15.76 18.29 10.82
CA MET A 428 16.86 18.78 9.98
C MET A 428 17.78 19.74 10.74
N ASP A 429 17.21 20.71 11.47
CA ASP A 429 17.96 21.65 12.31
C ASP A 429 18.83 20.91 13.34
N PHE A 430 18.22 19.94 14.03
CA PHE A 430 18.93 19.06 14.97
C PHE A 430 20.12 18.36 14.32
N LEU A 431 19.93 17.70 13.16
CA LEU A 431 21.00 16.99 12.48
C LEU A 431 22.09 17.95 11.95
N LEU A 432 21.72 19.11 11.43
CA LEU A 432 22.66 20.14 10.98
C LEU A 432 23.53 20.60 12.16
N GLU A 433 22.93 20.83 13.33
CA GLU A 433 23.67 21.18 14.54
C GLU A 433 24.66 20.07 14.94
N GLN A 434 24.23 18.80 14.93
CA GLN A 434 25.13 17.66 15.22
C GLN A 434 26.29 17.59 14.24
N PHE A 435 26.06 17.87 12.96
CA PHE A 435 27.13 17.96 11.97
C PHE A 435 28.08 19.14 12.21
N GLU A 436 27.59 20.30 12.60
CA GLU A 436 28.44 21.46 12.93
C GLU A 436 29.31 21.19 14.16
N GLN A 437 28.75 20.57 15.19
CA GLN A 437 29.48 20.12 16.36
C GLN A 437 30.52 19.05 15.97
N GLY A 438 30.13 18.07 15.16
CA GLY A 438 31.01 17.03 14.63
C GLY A 438 32.18 17.59 13.81
N LYS A 439 31.95 18.58 12.94
CA LYS A 439 33.01 19.26 12.17
C LYS A 439 34.04 19.93 13.07
N LYS A 440 33.62 20.48 14.21
CA LYS A 440 34.54 21.11 15.20
C LYS A 440 35.30 20.04 15.98
N GLN A 441 34.60 19.02 16.46
CA GLN A 441 35.18 17.94 17.28
C GLN A 441 36.18 17.08 16.51
N TYR A 442 35.87 16.77 15.25
CA TYR A 442 36.61 15.81 14.43
C TYR A 442 37.43 16.49 13.32
N LYS A 443 37.77 17.76 13.49
CA LYS A 443 38.44 18.57 12.46
C LYS A 443 39.70 17.92 11.86
N ASP A 444 40.51 17.27 12.71
CA ASP A 444 41.77 16.63 12.32
C ASP A 444 41.62 15.10 12.14
N ASP A 445 40.41 14.57 12.27
CA ASP A 445 40.11 13.14 12.13
C ASP A 445 39.68 12.82 10.69
N ILE A 446 40.59 12.18 9.94
CA ILE A 446 40.38 11.81 8.53
C ILE A 446 39.19 10.84 8.36
N PHE A 447 38.93 9.98 9.35
CA PHE A 447 37.86 8.99 9.31
C PHE A 447 36.49 9.66 9.42
N MET A 448 36.38 10.70 10.25
CA MET A 448 35.15 11.49 10.44
C MET A 448 35.03 12.68 9.47
N GLY A 449 36.01 12.91 8.60
CA GLY A 449 35.97 13.91 7.52
C GLY A 449 34.67 13.95 6.67
N PRO A 450 33.97 12.81 6.43
CA PRO A 450 32.66 12.80 5.77
C PRO A 450 31.52 13.57 6.46
N CYS A 451 31.69 14.07 7.69
CA CYS A 451 30.74 15.01 8.31
C CYS A 451 30.42 16.20 7.40
N ASN A 452 31.39 16.68 6.61
CA ASN A 452 31.16 17.76 5.64
C ASN A 452 30.23 17.33 4.50
N SER A 453 30.40 16.11 3.99
CA SER A 453 29.58 15.57 2.90
C SER A 453 28.13 15.36 3.36
N GLY A 454 27.94 14.77 4.54
CA GLY A 454 26.63 14.62 5.15
C GLY A 454 25.93 15.98 5.35
N TRP A 455 26.61 16.93 5.98
CA TRP A 455 26.07 18.29 6.16
C TRP A 455 25.69 18.94 4.83
N ALA A 456 26.55 18.89 3.81
CA ALA A 456 26.27 19.48 2.51
C ALA A 456 25.08 18.82 1.80
N LYS A 457 24.89 17.51 1.99
CA LYS A 457 23.72 16.77 1.49
C LYS A 457 22.45 17.23 2.20
N LEU A 458 22.49 17.40 3.52
CA LEU A 458 21.35 17.85 4.30
C LEU A 458 20.98 19.31 3.98
N GLU A 459 21.96 20.21 3.94
CA GLU A 459 21.85 21.62 3.53
C GLU A 459 21.13 21.76 2.19
N LYS A 460 21.53 20.94 1.19
CA LYS A 460 20.87 20.90 -0.11
C LYS A 460 19.37 20.63 0.04
N TYR A 461 18.97 19.65 0.84
CA TYR A 461 17.57 19.31 1.01
C TYR A 461 16.81 20.31 1.90
N TYR A 462 17.49 20.90 2.88
CA TYR A 462 16.96 22.02 3.65
C TYR A 462 16.62 23.20 2.73
N SER A 463 17.52 23.59 1.82
CA SER A 463 17.23 24.64 0.84
C SER A 463 16.05 24.36 -0.09
N LEU A 464 15.66 23.09 -0.24
CA LEU A 464 14.52 22.70 -1.08
C LEU A 464 13.18 22.85 -0.34
N THR A 465 13.16 22.97 0.98
CA THR A 465 11.93 23.23 1.75
C THR A 465 11.40 24.64 1.50
N ASP A 466 12.27 25.61 1.17
CA ASP A 466 11.91 26.98 0.78
C ASP A 466 10.94 27.06 -0.41
N ARG A 467 10.85 26.01 -1.23
CA ARG A 467 9.94 25.94 -2.37
C ARG A 467 8.47 25.82 -1.95
N SER A 468 8.20 25.37 -0.73
CA SER A 468 6.84 25.12 -0.26
C SER A 468 6.55 25.85 1.05
N PRO A 469 5.59 26.79 1.07
CA PRO A 469 5.26 27.53 2.29
C PRO A 469 4.65 26.66 3.39
N VAL A 470 4.23 25.42 3.07
CA VAL A 470 3.60 24.53 4.03
C VAL A 470 4.54 24.11 5.16
N TYR A 471 5.86 24.07 4.93
CA TYR A 471 6.83 23.77 6.00
C TYR A 471 6.84 24.88 7.06
N ILE A 472 6.82 26.14 6.62
CA ILE A 472 6.70 27.30 7.53
C ILE A 472 5.33 27.27 8.22
N ALA A 473 4.26 27.03 7.46
CA ALA A 473 2.91 26.95 8.01
C ALA A 473 2.79 25.88 9.09
N ALA A 474 3.45 24.72 8.91
CA ALA A 474 3.44 23.64 9.88
C ALA A 474 4.08 24.03 11.22
N LEU A 475 5.20 24.77 11.18
CA LEU A 475 5.84 25.29 12.39
C LEU A 475 4.95 26.32 13.08
N VAL A 476 4.39 27.27 12.31
CA VAL A 476 3.58 28.36 12.85
C VAL A 476 2.25 27.85 13.40
N LEU A 477 1.61 26.90 12.72
CA LEU A 477 0.35 26.29 13.16
C LEU A 477 0.55 25.19 14.22
N CYS A 478 1.80 24.86 14.57
CA CYS A 478 2.09 24.03 15.73
C CYS A 478 1.90 24.86 17.02
N PRO A 479 0.96 24.48 17.91
CA PRO A 479 0.69 25.27 19.11
C PRO A 479 1.86 25.35 20.09
N GLN A 480 2.84 24.43 19.99
CA GLN A 480 4.04 24.40 20.83
C GLN A 480 5.13 25.38 20.39
N TRP A 481 5.10 25.82 19.13
CA TRP A 481 6.22 26.51 18.51
C TRP A 481 5.85 27.89 17.98
N LYS A 482 4.78 27.96 17.19
CA LYS A 482 4.33 29.20 16.54
C LYS A 482 5.48 29.97 15.88
N TRP A 483 5.51 31.29 15.99
CA TRP A 483 6.59 32.11 15.41
C TRP A 483 7.85 32.08 16.29
N GLU A 484 7.70 31.77 17.58
CA GLU A 484 8.76 31.72 18.57
C GLU A 484 9.87 30.73 18.18
N TYR A 485 9.52 29.61 17.53
CA TYR A 485 10.50 28.68 16.99
C TYR A 485 11.35 29.32 15.88
N ILE A 486 10.72 29.94 14.89
CA ILE A 486 11.43 30.55 13.75
C ILE A 486 12.25 31.76 14.24
N ASP A 487 11.67 32.62 15.06
CA ASP A 487 12.34 33.81 15.59
C ASP A 487 13.55 33.45 16.50
N GLY A 488 13.53 32.26 17.12
CA GLY A 488 14.61 31.78 18.00
C GLY A 488 15.69 30.93 17.35
N ASN A 489 15.37 30.20 16.26
CA ASN A 489 16.29 29.21 15.66
C ASN A 489 16.80 29.63 14.27
N TRP A 490 16.12 30.54 13.56
CA TRP A 490 16.51 30.93 12.21
C TRP A 490 17.30 32.25 12.19
N PRO A 491 18.15 32.47 11.16
CA PRO A 491 18.78 33.76 10.94
C PRO A 491 17.74 34.88 10.79
N VAL A 492 17.99 36.02 11.44
CA VAL A 492 17.05 37.16 11.54
C VAL A 492 16.67 37.69 10.16
N GLU A 493 17.57 37.59 9.18
CA GLU A 493 17.37 37.99 7.78
C GLU A 493 16.37 37.10 7.03
N TRP A 494 16.13 35.86 7.46
CA TRP A 494 15.20 34.94 6.80
C TRP A 494 13.76 35.13 7.27
N VAL A 495 13.58 35.60 8.51
CA VAL A 495 12.28 35.76 9.17
C VAL A 495 11.30 36.63 8.37
N PRO A 496 11.68 37.81 7.81
CA PRO A 496 10.74 38.62 7.04
C PRO A 496 10.20 37.90 5.80
N LYS A 497 11.06 37.18 5.07
CA LYS A 497 10.66 36.38 3.91
C LYS A 497 9.65 35.30 4.32
N ALA A 498 9.91 34.60 5.42
CA ALA A 498 9.02 33.57 5.94
C ALA A 498 7.64 34.13 6.33
N LYS A 499 7.59 35.30 6.99
CA LYS A 499 6.34 35.99 7.36
C LYS A 499 5.51 36.37 6.14
N VAL A 500 6.14 36.88 5.08
CA VAL A 500 5.46 37.19 3.81
C VAL A 500 4.90 35.91 3.18
N GLN A 501 5.71 34.85 3.06
CA GLN A 501 5.27 33.58 2.48
C GLN A 501 4.08 32.97 3.24
N MET A 502 4.12 32.96 4.57
CA MET A 502 3.02 32.44 5.39
C MET A 502 1.75 33.28 5.25
N GLN A 503 1.89 34.60 5.16
CA GLN A 503 0.74 35.49 4.97
C GLN A 503 0.11 35.29 3.59
N GLU A 504 0.90 35.24 2.52
CA GLU A 504 0.42 34.92 1.17
C GLU A 504 -0.30 33.58 1.16
N PHE A 505 0.31 32.55 1.76
CA PHE A 505 -0.25 31.22 1.86
C PHE A 505 -1.62 31.20 2.56
N TRP A 506 -1.77 31.89 3.68
CA TRP A 506 -3.07 32.03 4.36
C TRP A 506 -4.10 32.71 3.45
N GLN A 507 -3.75 33.84 2.82
CA GLN A 507 -4.70 34.62 2.02
C GLN A 507 -5.16 33.88 0.76
N THR A 508 -4.26 33.15 0.08
CA THR A 508 -4.56 32.52 -1.21
C THR A 508 -5.20 31.15 -1.06
N GLU A 509 -4.79 30.33 -0.08
CA GLU A 509 -5.17 28.92 -0.02
C GLU A 509 -6.24 28.60 1.05
N TYR A 510 -6.25 29.31 2.19
CA TYR A 510 -7.04 28.88 3.36
C TYR A 510 -8.09 29.90 3.84
N LYS A 511 -7.86 31.20 3.66
CA LYS A 511 -8.78 32.23 4.18
C LYS A 511 -10.19 32.11 3.62
N SER A 512 -10.33 31.74 2.34
CA SER A 512 -11.63 31.55 1.68
C SER A 512 -12.30 30.22 2.02
N THR A 513 -11.55 29.25 2.56
CA THR A 513 -12.03 27.92 2.94
C THR A 513 -12.24 27.76 4.44
N ALA A 514 -11.98 28.81 5.24
CA ALA A 514 -12.24 28.85 6.68
C ALA A 514 -13.73 28.57 6.95
N ILE A 515 -14.01 27.34 7.40
CA ILE A 515 -15.35 26.91 7.77
C ILE A 515 -15.70 27.64 9.07
N ALA A 516 -16.69 28.53 9.02
CA ALA A 516 -17.36 28.96 10.24
C ALA A 516 -17.98 27.71 10.86
N ILE A 517 -17.36 27.19 11.92
CA ILE A 517 -17.91 26.08 12.71
C ILE A 517 -19.35 26.49 13.02
N PRO A 518 -20.37 25.72 12.60
CA PRO A 518 -21.74 26.00 13.01
C PRO A 518 -21.71 25.96 14.53
N ILE A 519 -21.88 27.12 15.15
CA ILE A 519 -22.14 27.18 16.58
C ILE A 519 -23.38 26.30 16.74
N LEU A 520 -23.23 25.14 17.39
CA LEU A 520 -24.35 24.33 17.86
C LEU A 520 -25.38 25.33 18.36
N GLU A 521 -26.56 25.40 17.73
CA GLU A 521 -27.58 26.41 18.03
C GLU A 521 -27.86 26.35 19.53
N ALA A 522 -27.14 27.20 20.29
CA ALA A 522 -27.36 27.34 21.70
C ALA A 522 -28.76 27.93 21.78
N ILE A 523 -29.68 27.19 22.40
CA ILE A 523 -31.07 27.59 22.63
C ILE A 523 -31.08 29.08 22.92
N ALA A 524 -31.58 29.88 21.97
CA ALA A 524 -31.47 31.32 22.03
C ALA A 524 -32.04 31.76 23.38
N PRO A 525 -31.23 32.35 24.29
CA PRO A 525 -31.75 32.66 25.61
C PRO A 525 -32.89 33.68 25.49
N PRO A 526 -33.86 33.72 26.43
CA PRO A 526 -35.06 34.53 26.28
C PRO A 526 -34.71 35.98 25.95
N GLN A 527 -35.22 36.47 24.81
CA GLN A 527 -35.07 37.86 24.40
C GLN A 527 -35.91 38.73 25.33
N ASN A 528 -35.28 39.37 26.32
CA ASN A 528 -35.91 40.34 27.20
C ASN A 528 -35.30 41.73 27.01
N THR A 529 -35.95 42.74 27.58
CA THR A 529 -35.56 44.15 27.48
C THR A 529 -34.16 44.42 28.03
N PHE A 530 -33.71 43.67 29.05
CA PHE A 530 -32.35 43.74 29.57
C PHE A 530 -31.31 43.25 28.56
N ARG A 531 -31.61 42.18 27.83
CA ARG A 531 -30.71 41.62 26.81
C ARG A 531 -30.58 42.51 25.58
N GLN A 532 -31.68 43.15 25.17
CA GLN A 532 -31.66 44.17 24.11
C GLN A 532 -30.86 45.40 24.52
N TRP A 533 -30.91 45.79 25.80
CA TRP A 533 -30.08 46.86 26.36
C TRP A 533 -28.59 46.46 26.41
N GLN A 534 -28.28 45.21 26.76
CA GLN A 534 -26.91 44.68 26.78
C GLN A 534 -26.32 44.60 25.36
N GLN A 535 -27.06 44.09 24.38
CA GLN A 535 -26.62 44.01 22.98
C GLN A 535 -26.34 45.39 22.36
N LYS A 536 -27.10 46.42 22.75
CA LYS A 536 -26.85 47.81 22.34
C LYS A 536 -25.55 48.40 22.95
N ARG A 537 -25.02 47.78 24.00
CA ARG A 537 -23.82 48.23 24.74
C ARG A 537 -22.64 47.27 24.61
N GLU A 538 -22.85 46.06 24.10
CA GLU A 538 -21.80 45.16 23.66
C GLU A 538 -21.05 45.85 22.51
N ARG A 539 -19.78 46.15 22.73
CA ARG A 539 -18.90 46.64 21.67
C ARG A 539 -18.91 45.60 20.55
N SER A 540 -19.00 46.05 19.31
CA SER A 540 -18.88 45.18 18.14
C SER A 540 -17.66 44.29 18.32
N VAL A 541 -17.87 42.96 18.35
CA VAL A 541 -16.78 42.00 18.33
C VAL A 541 -15.94 42.36 17.11
N LEU A 542 -14.69 42.79 17.33
CA LEU A 542 -13.76 43.01 16.24
C LEU A 542 -13.70 41.72 15.47
N ASN A 543 -14.04 41.77 14.17
CA ASN A 543 -13.93 40.62 13.29
C ASN A 543 -12.43 40.39 13.02
N ILE A 544 -11.76 39.78 14.00
CA ILE A 544 -10.33 39.46 13.94
C ILE A 544 -10.21 38.21 13.06
N ASP A 545 -9.37 38.32 12.03
CA ASP A 545 -8.99 37.21 11.15
C ASP A 545 -8.56 35.99 11.98
N GLU A 546 -9.04 34.79 11.61
CA GLU A 546 -8.85 33.57 12.40
C GLU A 546 -7.37 33.24 12.65
N TYR A 547 -6.53 33.45 11.64
CA TYR A 547 -5.10 33.25 11.78
C TYR A 547 -4.50 34.24 12.79
N LEU A 548 -4.87 35.52 12.73
CA LEU A 548 -4.43 36.51 13.73
C LEU A 548 -4.91 36.17 15.14
N LYS A 549 -6.14 35.68 15.28
CA LYS A 549 -6.68 35.20 16.55
C LYS A 549 -5.89 34.02 17.10
N TYR A 550 -5.51 33.06 16.25
CA TYR A 550 -4.68 31.92 16.63
C TYR A 550 -3.27 32.36 17.09
N LEU A 551 -2.66 33.33 16.38
CA LEU A 551 -1.35 33.87 16.75
C LEU A 551 -1.36 34.61 18.11
N GLN A 552 -2.46 35.26 18.47
CA GLN A 552 -2.60 35.94 19.76
C GLN A 552 -2.75 34.99 20.95
N ALA A 553 -3.14 33.73 20.71
CA ALA A 553 -3.20 32.75 21.78
C ALA A 553 -1.78 32.42 22.28
N PRO A 554 -1.60 32.07 23.58
CA PRO A 554 -0.28 31.68 24.08
C PRO A 554 0.23 30.40 23.41
N VAL A 555 1.55 30.23 23.42
CA VAL A 555 2.21 28.96 23.09
C VAL A 555 1.85 27.91 24.15
N LEU A 556 1.54 26.69 23.71
CA LEU A 556 1.18 25.58 24.60
C LEU A 556 2.43 24.73 24.90
N PRO A 557 2.87 24.64 26.18
CA PRO A 557 4.12 23.97 26.54
C PRO A 557 4.09 22.44 26.40
N ALA A 558 2.89 21.86 26.33
CA ALA A 558 2.71 20.45 25.99
C ALA A 558 1.44 20.31 25.15
N VAL A 559 1.56 19.69 23.98
CA VAL A 559 0.42 19.19 23.23
C VAL A 559 0.47 17.67 23.34
N THR A 560 -0.46 17.10 24.11
CA THR A 560 -0.72 15.67 24.03
C THR A 560 -1.34 15.39 22.67
N ASP A 561 -0.61 14.67 21.82
CA ASP A 561 -1.17 14.15 20.59
C ASP A 561 -2.33 13.21 20.97
N ALA A 562 -3.56 13.57 20.62
CA ALA A 562 -4.73 12.74 20.91
C ALA A 562 -4.68 11.38 20.18
N ARG A 563 -3.70 11.18 19.29
CA ARG A 563 -3.42 9.93 18.58
C ARG A 563 -2.43 9.01 19.31
N ALA A 564 -1.74 9.50 20.34
CA ALA A 564 -0.70 8.78 21.10
C ALA A 564 -1.29 7.92 22.23
#